data_AF-A0A0C9XYW6-F1
#
_entry.id   AF-A0A0C9XYW6-F1
#
_cell.length_a   1.000
_cell.length_b   1.000
_cell.length_c   1.000
_cell.angle_alpha   90.00
_cell.angle_beta   90.00
_cell.angle_gamma   90.00
#
_symmetry.space_group_name_H-M   'P 1'
#
loop_
_entity.id
_entity.type
_entity.pdbx_description
1 polymer ?
#
loop_
_entity_poly.entity_id
_entity_poly.type
_entity_poly.pdbx_seq_one_letter_code
_entity_poly.pdbx_strand_id
1 'polypeptide(L)'
;MEESMIPSLSTGIVGSRFVSQDEVDTAKARRDEQWKAAYARLGQEPPPQQQEDSYDGRSLAEKLAANRIAKQEEWEEKTKLANQFRALEEDEIMFLDSIRERQEEEERLRKEKDGEEVRGFKEAVAARASAANNPPPIMGRVAESTPPLKPLPVVRKDPKKVLKGVVVKKKTKTPIASASLAASVNIRKGKDKEGNVKGVQEDNMEPDSKRRRISET
;
A
#
# COMPACT_ATOMS: atom_id res chain seq x y z
N MET A 1 36.22 10.03 -57.27
CA MET A 1 35.32 8.88 -57.12
C MET A 1 36.15 7.76 -56.56
N GLU A 2 36.13 7.58 -55.25
CA GLU A 2 36.73 6.41 -54.60
C GLU A 2 35.62 5.39 -54.43
N GLU A 3 35.56 4.43 -55.35
CA GLU A 3 34.61 3.34 -55.31
C GLU A 3 35.02 2.36 -54.20
N SER A 4 34.19 2.34 -53.15
CA SER A 4 34.20 1.35 -52.09
C SER A 4 34.23 -0.06 -52.69
N MET A 5 35.36 -0.75 -52.50
CA MET A 5 35.53 -2.16 -52.83
C MET A 5 34.71 -3.00 -51.86
N ILE A 6 33.42 -3.15 -52.15
CA ILE A 6 32.52 -4.03 -51.39
C ILE A 6 32.93 -5.47 -51.72
N PRO A 7 33.35 -6.30 -50.75
CA PRO A 7 33.71 -7.68 -51.03
C PRO A 7 32.47 -8.45 -51.48
N SER A 8 32.40 -8.81 -52.77
CA SER A 8 31.34 -9.64 -53.33
C SER A 8 31.36 -11.03 -52.69
N LEU A 9 30.34 -11.34 -51.89
CA LEU A 9 30.16 -12.65 -51.24
C LEU A 9 29.69 -13.76 -52.20
N SER A 10 29.51 -13.45 -53.49
CA SER A 10 28.80 -14.28 -54.47
C SER A 10 29.69 -15.12 -55.39
N THR A 11 31.01 -14.92 -55.42
CA THR A 11 31.87 -15.48 -56.51
C THR A 11 32.94 -16.48 -56.04
N GLY A 12 32.89 -16.91 -54.77
CA GLY A 12 33.82 -17.92 -54.24
C GLY A 12 33.20 -19.32 -54.15
N ILE A 13 33.93 -20.32 -54.64
CA ILE A 13 33.69 -21.77 -54.48
C ILE A 13 33.12 -22.10 -53.10
N VAL A 14 31.89 -22.62 -53.08
CA VAL A 14 31.13 -22.99 -51.86
C VAL A 14 31.62 -24.34 -51.28
N GLY A 15 32.78 -24.84 -51.69
CA GLY A 15 33.32 -26.16 -51.30
C GLY A 15 34.13 -26.19 -50.01
N SER A 16 34.52 -25.03 -49.46
CA SER A 16 35.35 -24.93 -48.25
C SER A 16 35.00 -23.65 -47.48
N ARG A 17 33.75 -23.54 -47.04
CA ARG A 17 33.30 -22.48 -46.11
C ARG A 17 33.08 -23.00 -44.68
N PHE A 18 33.38 -24.29 -44.47
CA PHE A 18 33.39 -24.89 -43.16
C PHE A 18 34.76 -24.62 -42.53
N VAL A 19 34.75 -23.78 -41.51
CA VAL A 19 35.90 -23.52 -40.63
C VAL A 19 35.88 -24.60 -39.56
N SER A 20 37.03 -25.21 -39.25
CA SER A 20 37.10 -26.17 -38.15
C SER A 20 36.91 -25.46 -36.81
N GLN A 21 36.39 -26.17 -35.81
CA GLN A 21 36.24 -25.64 -34.46
C GLN A 21 37.57 -25.10 -33.92
N ASP A 22 38.67 -25.81 -34.19
CA ASP A 22 40.03 -25.41 -33.79
C ASP A 22 40.47 -24.07 -34.43
N GLU A 23 40.12 -23.85 -35.70
CA GLU A 23 40.43 -22.60 -36.39
C GLU A 23 39.61 -21.42 -35.83
N VAL A 24 38.35 -21.66 -35.45
CA VAL A 24 37.53 -20.65 -34.75
C VAL A 24 38.10 -20.32 -33.37
N ASP A 25 38.50 -21.33 -32.60
CA ASP A 25 38.99 -21.15 -31.23
C ASP A 25 40.36 -20.47 -31.20
N THR A 26 41.25 -20.81 -32.13
CA THR A 26 42.54 -20.10 -32.30
C THR A 26 42.36 -18.66 -32.75
N ALA A 27 41.38 -18.38 -33.61
CA ALA A 27 41.05 -17.01 -34.02
C ALA A 27 40.51 -16.17 -32.85
N LYS A 28 39.64 -16.75 -32.01
CA LYS A 28 39.15 -16.12 -30.77
C LYS A 28 40.30 -15.84 -29.80
N ALA A 29 41.18 -16.81 -29.56
CA ALA A 29 42.33 -16.65 -28.67
C ALA A 29 43.26 -15.50 -29.11
N ARG A 30 43.60 -15.42 -30.41
CA ARG A 30 44.41 -14.31 -30.95
C ARG A 30 43.72 -12.96 -30.76
N ARG A 31 42.40 -12.91 -30.92
CA ARG A 31 41.62 -11.68 -30.72
C ARG A 31 41.65 -11.25 -29.25
N ASP A 32 41.48 -12.19 -28.33
CA ASP A 32 41.54 -11.94 -26.89
C ASP A 32 42.93 -11.50 -26.43
N GLU A 33 44.00 -12.08 -26.98
CA GLU A 33 45.38 -11.68 -26.70
C GLU A 33 45.66 -10.25 -27.17
N GLN A 34 45.25 -9.90 -28.40
CA GLN A 34 45.38 -8.54 -28.92
C GLN A 34 44.57 -7.55 -28.09
N TRP A 35 43.38 -7.95 -27.65
CA TRP A 35 42.51 -7.12 -26.81
C TRP A 35 43.12 -6.87 -25.43
N LYS A 36 43.63 -7.92 -24.77
CA LYS A 36 44.36 -7.82 -23.51
C LYS A 36 45.61 -6.96 -23.66
N ALA A 37 46.37 -7.12 -24.74
CA ALA A 37 47.55 -6.32 -25.03
C ALA A 37 47.22 -4.84 -25.26
N ALA A 38 46.09 -4.54 -25.92
CA ALA A 38 45.61 -3.17 -26.11
C ALA A 38 45.24 -2.50 -24.78
N TYR A 39 44.54 -3.22 -23.90
CA TYR A 39 44.20 -2.74 -22.56
C TYR A 39 45.43 -2.57 -21.66
N ALA A 40 46.37 -3.52 -21.71
CA ALA A 40 47.65 -3.42 -21.01
C ALA A 40 48.45 -2.19 -21.46
N ARG A 41 48.43 -1.87 -22.77
CA ARG A 41 49.04 -0.65 -23.31
C ARG A 41 48.35 0.62 -22.82
N LEU A 42 47.04 0.58 -22.58
CA LEU A 42 46.26 1.68 -22.02
C LEU A 42 46.44 1.81 -20.49
N GLY A 43 47.07 0.83 -19.83
CA GLY A 43 47.26 0.79 -18.39
C GLY A 43 45.98 0.49 -17.60
N GLN A 44 44.95 -0.05 -18.27
CA GLN A 44 43.68 -0.44 -17.67
C GLN A 44 43.55 -1.96 -17.68
N GLU A 45 42.96 -2.53 -16.64
CA GLU A 45 42.60 -3.94 -16.64
C GLU A 45 41.49 -4.18 -17.68
N PRO A 46 41.61 -5.19 -18.55
CA PRO A 46 40.53 -5.57 -19.44
C PRO A 46 39.25 -5.81 -18.62
N PRO A 47 38.09 -5.24 -19.02
CA PRO A 47 36.83 -5.54 -18.36
C PRO A 47 36.62 -7.06 -18.28
N PRO A 48 36.05 -7.57 -17.17
CA PRO A 48 35.81 -8.99 -17.02
C PRO A 48 35.00 -9.48 -18.22
N GLN A 49 35.51 -10.54 -18.86
CA GLN A 49 34.81 -11.16 -20.00
C GLN A 49 33.39 -11.49 -19.54
N GLN A 50 32.41 -10.97 -20.26
CA GLN A 50 31.01 -11.29 -20.02
C GLN A 50 30.89 -12.80 -20.19
N GLN A 51 30.70 -13.51 -19.07
CA GLN A 51 30.45 -14.94 -19.12
C GLN A 51 29.23 -15.14 -20.01
N GLU A 52 29.37 -15.95 -21.05
CA GLU A 52 28.22 -16.35 -21.83
C GLU A 52 27.27 -17.07 -20.85
N ASP A 53 26.16 -16.41 -20.54
CA ASP A 53 25.15 -16.97 -19.65
C ASP A 53 24.80 -18.36 -20.16
N SER A 54 24.91 -19.36 -19.27
CA SER A 54 24.58 -20.74 -19.59
C SER A 54 23.24 -20.79 -20.31
N TYR A 55 23.21 -21.42 -21.49
CA TYR A 55 22.06 -21.42 -22.38
C TYR A 55 20.78 -21.81 -21.63
N ASP A 56 19.98 -20.80 -21.28
CA ASP A 56 18.71 -20.98 -20.61
C ASP A 56 17.64 -21.25 -21.66
N GLY A 57 17.02 -22.44 -21.56
CA GLY A 57 16.00 -22.94 -22.48
C GLY A 57 14.66 -22.19 -22.41
N ARG A 58 14.51 -21.22 -21.50
CA ARG A 58 13.38 -20.29 -21.47
C ARG A 58 13.37 -19.38 -22.68
N SER A 59 12.16 -19.04 -23.14
CA SER A 59 11.99 -18.11 -24.25
C SER A 59 12.50 -16.72 -23.87
N LEU A 60 12.99 -15.94 -24.83
CA LEU A 60 13.41 -14.55 -24.61
C LEU A 60 12.29 -13.72 -23.96
N ALA A 61 11.03 -13.99 -24.29
CA ALA A 61 9.88 -13.31 -23.69
C ALA A 61 9.79 -13.56 -22.18
N GLU A 62 10.05 -14.79 -21.73
CA GLU A 62 10.05 -15.17 -20.32
C GLU A 62 11.23 -14.51 -19.58
N LYS A 63 12.41 -14.47 -20.19
CA LYS A 63 13.58 -13.78 -19.65
C LYS A 63 13.32 -12.29 -19.48
N LEU A 64 12.72 -11.64 -20.49
CA LEU A 64 12.38 -10.21 -20.40
C LEU A 64 11.29 -9.95 -19.35
N ALA A 65 10.31 -10.84 -19.23
CA ALA A 65 9.28 -10.75 -18.19
C ALA A 65 9.91 -10.87 -16.79
N ALA A 66 10.76 -11.87 -16.56
CA ALA A 66 11.46 -12.06 -15.30
C ALA A 66 12.32 -10.84 -14.94
N ASN A 67 13.05 -10.26 -15.89
CA ASN A 67 13.83 -9.04 -15.66
C ASN A 67 12.96 -7.83 -15.30
N ARG A 68 11.79 -7.69 -15.92
CA ARG A 68 10.84 -6.61 -15.57
C ARG A 68 10.28 -6.81 -14.17
N ILE A 69 9.88 -8.04 -13.84
CA ILE A 69 9.35 -8.40 -12.53
C ILE A 69 10.42 -8.18 -11.46
N ALA A 70 11.64 -8.67 -11.65
CA ALA A 70 12.74 -8.47 -10.71
C ALA A 70 13.02 -6.97 -10.45
N LYS A 71 13.09 -6.16 -11.52
CA LYS A 71 13.26 -4.70 -11.37
C LYS A 71 12.09 -4.06 -10.64
N GLN A 72 10.86 -4.51 -10.91
CA GLN A 72 9.66 -4.00 -10.27
C GLN A 72 9.64 -4.38 -8.78
N GLU A 73 9.95 -5.63 -8.44
CA GLU A 73 10.03 -6.14 -7.06
C GLU A 73 11.10 -5.39 -6.27
N GLU A 74 12.31 -5.21 -6.83
CA GLU A 74 13.36 -4.42 -6.18
C GLU A 74 12.94 -2.97 -5.94
N TRP A 75 12.26 -2.35 -6.91
CA TRP A 75 11.76 -0.99 -6.78
C TRP A 75 10.67 -0.90 -5.72
N GLU A 76 9.74 -1.86 -5.71
CA GLU A 76 8.69 -1.97 -4.71
C GLU A 76 9.27 -2.22 -3.33
N GLU A 77 10.27 -3.07 -3.15
CA GLU A 77 10.91 -3.32 -1.86
C GLU A 77 11.58 -2.07 -1.30
N LYS A 78 12.36 -1.36 -2.14
CA LYS A 78 13.02 -0.10 -1.77
C LYS A 78 12.00 0.99 -1.43
N THR A 79 10.91 1.07 -2.19
CA THR A 79 9.90 2.13 -2.05
C THR A 79 8.85 1.80 -0.98
N LYS A 80 8.59 0.53 -0.71
CA LYS A 80 7.59 0.06 0.26
C LYS A 80 7.94 0.49 1.68
N LEU A 81 9.20 0.38 2.07
CA LEU A 81 9.65 0.88 3.38
C LEU A 81 9.61 2.41 3.45
N ALA A 82 9.95 3.09 2.34
CA ALA A 82 9.86 4.55 2.27
C ALA A 82 8.42 5.07 2.39
N ASN A 83 7.45 4.36 1.81
CA ASN A 83 6.03 4.73 1.87
C ASN A 83 5.35 4.38 3.20
N GLN A 84 5.92 3.46 3.99
CA GLN A 84 5.35 3.08 5.29
C GLN A 84 5.55 4.17 6.35
N PHE A 85 6.68 4.85 6.31
CA PHE A 85 7.04 5.89 7.26
C PHE A 85 7.15 7.22 6.53
N ARG A 86 6.01 7.90 6.41
CA ARG A 86 5.95 9.30 6.00
C ARG A 86 5.68 10.19 7.21
N ALA A 87 6.11 11.45 7.12
CA ALA A 87 5.63 12.48 8.03
C ALA A 87 4.11 12.63 7.87
N LEU A 88 3.42 12.88 8.97
CA LEU A 88 1.99 13.26 8.93
C LEU A 88 1.87 14.63 8.25
N GLU A 89 0.88 14.77 7.39
CA GLU A 89 0.51 16.04 6.79
C GLU A 89 -0.12 16.96 7.86
N GLU A 90 -0.09 18.27 7.65
CA GLU A 90 -0.62 19.25 8.63
C GLU A 90 -2.11 18.99 8.94
N ASP A 91 -2.90 18.66 7.91
CA ASP A 91 -4.31 18.30 8.06
C ASP A 91 -4.51 16.99 8.85
N GLU A 92 -3.62 16.01 8.70
CA GLU A 92 -3.67 14.74 9.43
C GLU A 92 -3.35 14.96 10.92
N ILE A 93 -2.40 15.85 11.24
CA ILE A 93 -2.08 16.25 12.61
C ILE A 93 -3.30 16.91 13.26
N MET A 94 -3.88 17.92 12.59
CA MET A 94 -5.07 18.62 13.08
C MET A 94 -6.26 17.67 13.28
N PHE A 95 -6.42 16.69 12.40
CA PHE A 95 -7.44 15.66 12.56
C PHE A 95 -7.23 14.81 13.81
N LEU A 96 -6.00 14.34 14.07
CA LEU A 96 -5.69 13.56 15.27
C LEU A 96 -5.89 14.38 16.55
N ASP A 97 -5.49 15.65 16.54
CA ASP A 97 -5.74 16.57 17.66
C ASP A 97 -7.24 16.77 17.89
N SER A 98 -8.04 16.93 16.83
CA SER A 98 -9.51 17.04 16.95
C SER A 98 -10.17 15.78 17.53
N ILE A 99 -9.63 14.59 17.22
CA ILE A 99 -10.12 13.34 17.81
C ILE A 99 -9.76 13.27 19.28
N ARG A 100 -8.53 13.67 19.64
CA ARG A 100 -8.07 13.68 21.02
C ARG A 100 -8.88 14.66 21.86
N GLU A 101 -9.09 15.88 21.36
CA GLU A 101 -9.93 16.89 22.00
C GLU A 101 -11.35 16.36 22.22
N ARG A 102 -11.97 15.76 21.19
CA ARG A 102 -13.31 15.16 21.33
C ARG A 102 -13.37 14.06 22.39
N GLN A 103 -12.36 13.19 22.46
CA GLN A 103 -12.30 12.14 23.48
C GLN A 103 -12.15 12.73 24.88
N GLU A 104 -11.27 13.71 25.05
CA GLU A 104 -11.06 14.40 26.32
C GLU A 104 -12.31 15.16 26.78
N GLU A 105 -13.05 15.79 25.86
CA GLU A 105 -14.33 16.45 26.14
C GLU A 105 -15.41 15.46 26.56
N GLU A 106 -15.54 14.32 25.88
CA GLU A 106 -16.49 13.28 26.23
C GLU A 106 -16.18 12.68 27.61
N GLU A 107 -14.91 12.40 27.89
CA GLU A 107 -14.48 11.93 29.21
C GLU A 107 -14.69 12.99 30.30
N ARG A 108 -14.41 14.26 30.01
CA ARG A 108 -14.65 15.38 30.94
C ARG A 108 -16.13 15.49 31.26
N LEU A 109 -16.99 15.46 30.25
CA LEU A 109 -18.44 15.56 30.43
C LEU A 109 -18.97 14.37 31.22
N ARG A 110 -18.51 13.16 30.92
CA ARG A 110 -18.86 11.95 31.68
C ARG A 110 -18.45 12.09 33.15
N LYS A 111 -17.22 12.53 33.40
CA LYS A 111 -16.72 12.74 34.76
C LYS A 111 -17.48 13.83 35.52
N GLU A 112 -17.90 14.88 34.84
CA GLU A 112 -18.73 15.95 35.41
C GLU A 112 -20.12 15.42 35.79
N LYS A 113 -20.76 14.65 34.91
CA LYS A 113 -22.06 14.01 35.17
C LYS A 113 -21.98 13.02 36.33
N ASP A 114 -21.00 12.13 36.32
CA ASP A 114 -20.75 11.19 37.43
C ASP A 114 -20.49 11.96 38.74
N GLY A 115 -19.76 13.07 38.68
CA GLY A 115 -19.51 13.95 39.82
C GLY A 115 -20.75 14.67 40.35
N GLU A 116 -21.66 15.12 39.48
CA GLU A 116 -22.97 15.67 39.84
C GLU A 116 -23.85 14.64 40.56
N GLU A 117 -23.95 13.43 40.02
CA GLU A 117 -24.73 12.34 40.61
C GLU A 117 -24.22 11.95 42.00
N VAL A 118 -22.90 11.82 42.16
CA VAL A 118 -22.29 11.52 43.47
C VAL A 118 -22.51 12.68 44.46
N ARG A 119 -22.39 13.93 44.01
CA ARG A 119 -22.66 15.10 44.86
C ARG A 119 -24.12 15.13 45.31
N GLY A 120 -25.08 14.94 44.41
CA GLY A 120 -26.50 14.90 44.73
C GLY A 120 -26.87 13.76 45.68
N PHE A 121 -26.26 12.58 45.51
CA PHE A 121 -26.45 11.47 46.46
C PHE A 121 -25.92 11.82 47.86
N LYS A 122 -24.71 12.40 47.96
CA LYS A 122 -24.14 12.83 49.25
C LYS A 122 -25.02 13.86 49.94
N GLU A 123 -25.55 14.84 49.20
CA GLU A 123 -26.47 15.85 49.72
C GLU A 123 -27.78 15.23 50.20
N ALA A 124 -28.41 14.34 49.42
CA ALA A 124 -29.65 13.68 49.81
C ALA A 124 -29.48 12.78 51.05
N VAL A 125 -28.36 12.05 51.14
CA VAL A 125 -28.01 11.25 52.33
C VAL A 125 -27.81 12.16 53.54
N ALA A 126 -27.08 13.27 53.39
CA ALA A 126 -26.88 14.24 54.46
C ALA A 126 -28.21 14.87 54.92
N ALA A 127 -29.08 15.28 53.98
CA ALA A 127 -30.40 15.84 54.26
C ALA A 127 -31.31 14.83 54.98
N ARG A 128 -31.29 13.56 54.57
CA ARG A 128 -32.02 12.49 55.24
C ARG A 128 -31.48 12.25 56.66
N ALA A 129 -30.16 12.25 56.84
CA ALA A 129 -29.54 12.10 58.14
C ALA A 129 -29.85 13.30 59.06
N SER A 130 -29.84 14.53 58.55
CA SER A 130 -30.21 15.71 59.34
C SER A 130 -31.69 15.73 59.69
N ALA A 131 -32.58 15.33 58.77
CA ALA A 131 -34.02 15.21 59.04
C ALA A 131 -34.33 14.12 60.08
N ALA A 132 -33.55 13.03 60.11
CA ALA A 132 -33.67 12.00 61.15
C ALA A 132 -33.19 12.50 62.53
N ASN A 133 -32.21 13.41 62.57
CA ASN A 133 -31.69 13.99 63.81
C ASN A 133 -32.47 15.22 64.31
N ASN A 134 -33.30 15.85 63.45
CA ASN A 134 -34.10 17.02 63.81
C ASN A 134 -35.51 16.90 63.19
N PRO A 135 -36.47 16.26 63.88
CA PRO A 135 -37.79 16.01 63.32
C PRO A 135 -38.57 17.33 63.13
N PRO A 136 -39.24 17.53 61.98
CA PRO A 136 -40.10 18.70 61.79
C PRO A 136 -41.27 18.69 62.78
N PRO A 137 -41.80 19.86 63.18
CA PRO A 137 -42.96 19.92 64.06
C PRO A 137 -44.15 19.30 63.35
N ILE A 138 -44.71 18.27 63.96
CA ILE A 138 -45.88 17.52 63.48
C ILE A 138 -47.08 18.47 63.46
N MET A 139 -47.43 19.00 62.29
CA MET A 139 -48.77 19.53 62.04
C MET A 139 -49.56 18.48 61.26
N GLY A 140 -50.66 18.05 61.87
CA GLY A 140 -51.34 16.79 61.60
C GLY A 140 -51.79 16.59 60.16
N ARG A 141 -51.55 15.38 59.64
CA ARG A 141 -52.30 14.81 58.51
C ARG A 141 -53.17 13.68 59.02
N VAL A 142 -54.47 13.89 58.86
CA VAL A 142 -55.54 12.96 59.18
C VAL A 142 -55.41 11.74 58.26
N ALA A 143 -55.53 10.55 58.85
CA ALA A 143 -55.62 9.29 58.13
C ALA A 143 -56.95 9.21 57.38
N GLU A 144 -56.90 8.98 56.07
CA GLU A 144 -58.06 8.66 55.24
C GLU A 144 -57.89 7.23 54.71
N SER A 145 -58.81 6.36 55.11
CA SER A 145 -58.90 4.94 54.75
C SER A 145 -59.74 4.73 53.48
N THR A 146 -59.23 4.04 52.47
CA THR A 146 -60.04 3.43 51.37
C THR A 146 -59.43 2.09 50.89
N PRO A 147 -60.22 1.19 50.25
CA PRO A 147 -60.22 -0.28 50.49
C PRO A 147 -59.36 -1.10 49.49
N PRO A 148 -59.17 -2.44 49.72
CA PRO A 148 -58.19 -3.23 48.97
C PRO A 148 -58.75 -3.74 47.63
N LEU A 149 -57.99 -3.52 46.56
CA LEU A 149 -58.18 -4.16 45.26
C LEU A 149 -57.12 -5.25 45.03
N LYS A 150 -57.62 -6.39 44.53
CA LYS A 150 -56.98 -7.70 44.35
C LYS A 150 -55.70 -7.63 43.49
N PRO A 151 -54.67 -8.46 43.75
CA PRO A 151 -53.46 -8.47 42.93
C PRO A 151 -53.65 -9.30 41.64
N LEU A 152 -53.27 -8.73 40.49
CA LEU A 152 -53.00 -9.46 39.25
C LEU A 152 -51.57 -10.06 39.28
N PRO A 153 -51.31 -11.17 38.58
CA PRO A 153 -50.09 -11.96 38.74
C PRO A 153 -48.87 -11.29 38.08
N VAL A 154 -47.83 -11.02 38.87
CA VAL A 154 -46.51 -10.60 38.40
C VAL A 154 -45.72 -11.85 37.94
N VAL A 155 -45.51 -11.97 36.63
CA VAL A 155 -44.54 -12.91 36.06
C VAL A 155 -43.13 -12.42 36.42
N ARG A 156 -42.51 -13.07 37.40
CA ARG A 156 -41.10 -12.86 37.74
C ARG A 156 -40.24 -13.55 36.68
N LYS A 157 -39.44 -12.79 35.95
CA LYS A 157 -38.41 -13.31 35.05
C LYS A 157 -37.11 -13.45 35.85
N ASP A 158 -36.63 -14.68 36.03
CA ASP A 158 -35.40 -14.97 36.74
C ASP A 158 -34.18 -14.35 36.03
N PRO A 159 -33.30 -13.58 36.72
CA PRO A 159 -32.13 -12.96 36.11
C PRO A 159 -30.97 -13.95 35.84
N LYS A 160 -31.16 -15.25 36.09
CA LYS A 160 -30.08 -16.26 36.03
C LYS A 160 -29.84 -16.86 34.63
N LYS A 161 -30.45 -16.30 33.57
CA LYS A 161 -30.29 -16.82 32.19
C LYS A 161 -29.70 -15.83 31.18
N VAL A 162 -29.24 -14.64 31.61
CA VAL A 162 -28.73 -13.59 30.69
C VAL A 162 -27.23 -13.74 30.36
N LEU A 163 -26.56 -14.76 30.89
CA LEU A 163 -25.11 -15.01 30.70
C LEU A 163 -24.85 -16.26 29.83
N LYS A 164 -25.65 -16.50 28.79
CA LYS A 164 -25.25 -17.45 27.73
C LYS A 164 -24.42 -16.67 26.69
N GLY A 165 -23.11 -16.91 26.73
CA GLY A 165 -22.07 -16.12 26.08
C GLY A 165 -22.19 -15.93 24.57
N VAL A 166 -21.54 -14.86 24.10
CA VAL A 166 -21.29 -14.56 22.70
C VAL A 166 -20.31 -15.59 22.14
N VAL A 167 -20.77 -16.46 21.26
CA VAL A 167 -19.89 -17.29 20.42
C VAL A 167 -19.59 -16.52 19.15
N VAL A 168 -18.34 -16.06 18.99
CA VAL A 168 -17.85 -15.50 17.73
C VAL A 168 -17.59 -16.65 16.77
N LYS A 169 -18.42 -16.79 15.73
CA LYS A 169 -18.20 -17.73 14.64
C LYS A 169 -17.15 -17.18 13.68
N LYS A 170 -15.91 -17.66 13.81
CA LYS A 170 -14.82 -17.46 12.85
C LYS A 170 -15.24 -18.00 11.48
N LYS A 171 -15.37 -17.12 10.48
CA LYS A 171 -15.57 -17.49 9.08
C LYS A 171 -14.28 -18.12 8.56
N THR A 172 -14.38 -19.37 8.13
CA THR A 172 -13.38 -20.08 7.35
C THR A 172 -13.31 -19.45 5.95
N LYS A 173 -12.08 -19.14 5.53
CA LYS A 173 -11.71 -18.70 4.19
C LYS A 173 -11.98 -19.85 3.21
N THR A 174 -12.97 -19.69 2.33
CA THR A 174 -13.13 -20.56 1.15
C THR A 174 -12.11 -20.15 0.08
N PRO A 175 -11.40 -21.12 -0.55
CA PRO A 175 -10.53 -20.84 -1.68
C PRO A 175 -11.40 -20.53 -2.92
N ILE A 176 -11.14 -19.39 -3.55
CA ILE A 176 -11.76 -19.00 -4.81
C ILE A 176 -11.12 -19.87 -5.90
N ALA A 177 -11.85 -20.90 -6.32
CA ALA A 177 -11.63 -21.58 -7.57
C ALA A 177 -12.09 -20.68 -8.73
N SER A 178 -11.25 -20.65 -9.74
CA SER A 178 -11.44 -20.07 -11.06
C SER A 178 -12.78 -20.40 -11.71
N ALA A 179 -13.52 -19.38 -12.14
CA ALA A 179 -14.41 -19.48 -13.29
C ALA A 179 -14.63 -18.11 -13.94
N SER A 180 -14.23 -18.05 -15.20
CA SER A 180 -14.48 -17.04 -16.22
C SER A 180 -15.96 -16.65 -16.35
N LEU A 181 -16.25 -15.35 -16.45
CA LEU A 181 -17.39 -14.86 -17.23
C LEU A 181 -17.03 -13.56 -17.93
N ALA A 182 -17.29 -13.57 -19.24
CA ALA A 182 -17.10 -12.49 -20.19
C ALA A 182 -17.92 -11.24 -19.82
N ALA A 183 -17.32 -10.07 -19.99
CA ALA A 183 -18.04 -8.80 -20.08
C ALA A 183 -17.47 -7.99 -21.24
N SER A 184 -18.33 -7.80 -22.26
CA SER A 184 -18.11 -6.99 -23.45
C SER A 184 -17.80 -5.54 -23.09
N VAL A 185 -16.68 -5.01 -23.58
CA VAL A 185 -16.37 -3.58 -23.54
C VAL A 185 -16.57 -2.99 -24.93
N ASN A 186 -17.59 -2.13 -25.05
CA ASN A 186 -17.80 -1.25 -26.19
C ASN A 186 -16.71 -0.17 -26.21
N ILE A 187 -15.72 -0.30 -27.09
CA ILE A 187 -14.79 0.78 -27.42
C ILE A 187 -15.35 1.55 -28.60
N ARG A 188 -15.76 2.81 -28.35
CA ARG A 188 -16.10 3.78 -29.39
C ARG A 188 -14.81 4.23 -30.06
N LYS A 189 -14.81 4.07 -31.38
CA LYS A 189 -13.75 4.39 -32.34
C LYS A 189 -13.79 5.90 -32.65
N GLY A 190 -12.72 6.61 -32.27
CA GLY A 190 -12.40 7.96 -32.75
C GLY A 190 -11.13 7.88 -33.59
N LYS A 191 -11.18 8.44 -34.79
CA LYS A 191 -10.31 8.16 -35.93
C LYS A 191 -9.40 9.38 -36.23
N ASP A 192 -8.13 9.06 -36.46
CA ASP A 192 -7.07 9.73 -37.24
C ASP A 192 -6.56 11.14 -36.87
N LYS A 193 -5.23 11.24 -36.70
CA LYS A 193 -4.37 12.08 -37.57
C LYS A 193 -2.91 11.62 -37.52
N GLU A 194 -2.35 11.44 -38.72
CA GLU A 194 -0.98 11.01 -39.05
C GLU A 194 0.10 12.08 -38.83
N GLY A 195 1.34 11.59 -38.77
CA GLY A 195 2.59 12.29 -39.10
C GLY A 195 3.49 12.54 -37.88
N ASN A 196 4.81 12.38 -37.90
CA ASN A 196 5.82 11.84 -38.81
C ASN A 196 7.14 11.79 -38.00
N VAL A 197 8.09 10.97 -38.43
CA VAL A 197 9.31 10.51 -37.75
C VAL A 197 10.47 11.52 -37.70
N LYS A 198 11.22 11.55 -36.59
CA LYS A 198 12.70 11.70 -36.39
C LYS A 198 12.95 11.88 -34.88
N GLY A 199 13.87 11.24 -34.15
CA GLY A 199 15.12 10.58 -34.48
C GLY A 199 16.30 11.29 -33.79
N VAL A 200 16.52 11.00 -32.49
CA VAL A 200 17.79 11.01 -31.70
C VAL A 200 18.59 12.32 -31.55
N GLN A 201 18.77 12.81 -30.30
CA GLN A 201 20.08 12.92 -29.61
C GLN A 201 19.93 13.34 -28.13
N GLU A 202 20.60 12.60 -27.24
CA GLU A 202 20.77 12.88 -25.80
C GLU A 202 21.85 13.96 -25.58
N ASP A 203 21.66 14.84 -24.60
CA ASP A 203 22.63 15.10 -23.51
C ASP A 203 22.19 16.26 -22.59
N ASN A 204 22.22 15.99 -21.28
CA ASN A 204 22.37 16.92 -20.14
C ASN A 204 21.46 18.16 -20.03
N MET A 205 20.48 18.13 -19.12
CA MET A 205 20.37 19.16 -18.06
C MET A 205 19.36 18.79 -16.95
N GLU A 206 19.78 19.11 -15.73
CA GLU A 206 19.13 19.07 -14.41
C GLU A 206 17.67 19.58 -14.41
N PRO A 207 16.78 19.12 -13.48
CA PRO A 207 15.37 19.49 -13.54
C PRO A 207 15.15 20.96 -13.13
N ASP A 208 14.73 21.77 -14.10
CA ASP A 208 14.41 23.19 -13.89
C ASP A 208 13.21 23.35 -12.96
N SER A 209 13.35 24.23 -11.98
CA SER A 209 12.34 24.54 -10.98
C SER A 209 11.76 25.94 -11.23
N LYS A 210 10.41 25.99 -11.27
CA LYS A 210 9.49 27.15 -11.22
C LYS A 210 8.81 27.51 -12.55
N ARG A 211 7.47 27.44 -12.52
CA ARG A 211 6.58 28.52 -12.99
C ARG A 211 5.22 28.41 -12.31
N ARG A 212 5.03 29.14 -11.20
CA ARG A 212 3.70 29.51 -10.68
C ARG A 212 3.02 30.39 -11.74
N ARG A 213 1.86 29.98 -12.25
CA ARG A 213 0.97 30.90 -12.96
C ARG A 213 0.31 31.80 -11.92
N ILE A 214 0.64 33.09 -11.97
CA ILE A 214 -0.21 34.15 -11.44
C ILE A 214 -1.25 34.48 -12.50
N SER A 215 -2.53 34.48 -12.13
CA SER A 215 -3.62 35.06 -12.90
C SER A 215 -3.93 36.42 -12.27
N GLU A 216 -3.74 37.49 -13.03
CA GLU A 216 -4.21 38.84 -12.71
C GLU A 216 -5.06 39.34 -13.87
N THR A 217 -6.13 40.05 -13.50
CA THR A 217 -7.16 40.75 -14.29
C THR A 217 -8.34 39.93 -14.81
#